data_AF-A0A166RA26-F1
#
_entry.id   AF-A0A166RA26-F1
#
_cell.length_a   1.000
_cell.length_b   1.000
_cell.length_c   1.000
_cell.angle_alpha   90.00
_cell.angle_beta   90.00
_cell.angle_gamma   90.00
#
_symmetry.space_group_name_H-M   'P 1'
#
loop_
_entity.id
_entity.type
_entity.pdbx_description
1 polymer ?
#
loop_
_entity_poly.entity_id
_entity_poly.type
_entity_poly.pdbx_seq_one_letter_code
_entity_poly.pdbx_strand_id
1 'polypeptide(L)'
;WLSLREAAAAFNISKTTLTSRFNGRKTRHESHKHQQSLSPGAEDALKAWAKELARRGVPLHPSAVAQQASAISGKPIGEHWVHRFRTRHP
;
A
#
# COMPACT_ATOMS: atom_id res chain seq x y z
N TRP A 1 8.90 24.10 -24.20
CA TRP A 1 8.06 22.92 -23.94
C TRP A 1 8.65 21.74 -24.69
N LEU A 2 9.07 20.67 -24.00
CA LEU A 2 9.46 19.43 -24.68
C LEU A 2 8.20 18.68 -25.12
N SER A 3 8.23 18.10 -26.32
CA SER A 3 7.20 17.19 -26.77
C SER A 3 7.24 15.87 -25.97
N LEU A 4 6.09 15.19 -25.87
CA LEU A 4 6.01 13.83 -25.29
C LEU A 4 6.95 12.83 -25.99
N ARG A 5 7.35 13.07 -27.24
CA ARG A 5 8.32 12.24 -27.96
C ARG A 5 9.74 12.49 -27.48
N GLU A 6 10.15 13.75 -27.37
CA GLU A 6 11.49 14.13 -26.89
C GLU A 6 11.68 13.69 -25.43
N ALA A 7 10.65 13.85 -24.60
CA ALA A 7 10.68 13.34 -23.23
C ALA A 7 10.81 11.81 -23.20
N ALA A 8 10.08 11.08 -24.05
CA ALA A 8 10.19 9.62 -24.12
C ALA A 8 11.60 9.16 -24.55
N ALA A 9 12.23 9.87 -25.50
CA ALA A 9 13.60 9.60 -25.92
C ALA A 9 14.61 9.90 -24.82
N ALA A 10 14.48 11.04 -24.13
CA ALA A 10 15.36 11.41 -23.01
C ALA A 10 15.32 10.41 -21.86
N PHE A 11 14.16 9.83 -21.57
CA PHE A 11 13.99 8.79 -20.54
C PHE A 11 14.19 7.36 -21.07
N ASN A 12 14.50 7.17 -22.35
CA ASN A 12 14.62 5.87 -23.01
C ASN A 12 13.42 4.93 -22.76
N ILE A 13 12.21 5.46 -22.84
CA ILE A 13 10.95 4.72 -22.68
C ILE A 13 10.09 4.86 -23.94
N SER A 14 9.16 3.93 -24.15
CA SER A 14 8.24 4.04 -25.27
C SER A 14 7.30 5.25 -25.11
N LYS A 15 7.00 5.94 -26.22
CA LYS A 15 6.02 7.03 -26.26
C LYS A 15 4.67 6.59 -25.66
N THR A 16 4.22 5.37 -25.97
CA THR A 16 2.95 4.81 -25.47
C THR A 16 2.94 4.67 -23.95
N THR A 17 4.07 4.26 -23.37
CA THR A 17 4.25 4.17 -21.91
C THR A 17 4.18 5.55 -21.27
N LEU A 18 4.91 6.53 -21.82
CA LEU A 18 4.89 7.90 -21.30
C LEU A 18 3.51 8.54 -21.44
N THR A 19 2.86 8.36 -22.59
CA THR A 19 1.50 8.87 -22.85
C THR A 19 0.49 8.25 -21.88
N SER A 20 0.57 6.95 -21.62
CA SER A 20 -0.31 6.28 -20.66
C SER A 20 -0.15 6.85 -19.26
N ARG A 21 1.10 7.07 -18.81
CA ARG A 21 1.39 7.67 -17.50
C ARG A 21 0.92 9.12 -17.44
N PHE A 22 1.17 9.90 -18.50
CA PHE A 22 0.72 11.28 -18.62
C PHE A 22 -0.80 11.41 -18.56
N ASN A 23 -1.52 10.47 -19.19
CA ASN A 23 -2.98 10.40 -19.16
C ASN A 23 -3.54 9.80 -17.85
N GLY A 24 -2.72 9.67 -16.80
CA GLY A 24 -3.18 9.25 -15.47
C GLY A 24 -3.39 7.74 -15.31
N ARG A 25 -2.72 6.89 -16.10
CA ARG A 25 -2.72 5.44 -15.86
C ARG A 25 -2.22 5.17 -14.43
N LYS A 26 -3.08 4.53 -13.63
CA LYS A 26 -2.77 4.12 -12.26
C LYS A 26 -1.50 3.29 -12.21
N THR A 27 -0.71 3.51 -11.18
CA THR A 27 0.44 2.65 -10.88
C THR A 27 -0.05 1.24 -10.55
N ARG A 28 0.86 0.26 -10.65
CA ARG A 28 0.57 -1.13 -10.23
C ARG A 28 0.08 -1.18 -8.78
N HIS A 29 0.70 -0.41 -7.89
CA HIS A 29 0.33 -0.36 -6.47
C HIS A 29 -1.09 0.18 -6.27
N GLU A 30 -1.44 1.30 -6.90
CA GLU A 30 -2.79 1.87 -6.83
C GLU A 30 -3.83 0.93 -7.43
N SER A 31 -3.50 0.29 -8.54
CA SER A 31 -4.39 -0.66 -9.22
C SER A 31 -4.71 -1.85 -8.31
N HIS A 32 -3.78 -2.32 -7.48
CA HIS A 32 -4.02 -3.44 -6.56
C HIS A 32 -4.58 -3.05 -5.19
N LYS A 33 -4.81 -1.75 -4.88
CA LYS A 33 -5.37 -1.33 -3.58
C LYS A 33 -6.71 -1.99 -3.27
N HIS A 34 -7.57 -2.20 -4.27
CA HIS A 34 -8.88 -2.83 -4.09
C HIS A 34 -8.81 -4.35 -3.82
N GLN A 35 -7.65 -4.98 -4.04
CA GLN A 35 -7.43 -6.42 -3.82
C GLN A 35 -6.80 -6.70 -2.45
N GLN A 36 -6.56 -5.66 -1.65
CA GLN A 36 -5.99 -5.80 -0.30
C GLN A 36 -7.02 -6.42 0.64
N SER A 37 -6.53 -7.21 1.62
CA SER A 37 -7.39 -7.85 2.63
C SER A 37 -8.15 -6.85 3.50
N LEU A 38 -7.58 -5.66 3.71
CA LEU A 38 -8.21 -4.52 4.37
C LEU A 38 -8.30 -3.36 3.39
N SER A 39 -9.35 -2.57 3.52
CA SER A 39 -9.42 -1.27 2.84
C SER A 39 -8.35 -0.33 3.41
N PRO A 40 -7.89 0.68 2.64
CA PRO A 40 -6.93 1.66 3.13
C PRO A 40 -7.34 2.31 4.47
N GLY A 41 -8.62 2.68 4.61
CA GLY A 41 -9.12 3.26 5.86
C GLY A 41 -9.12 2.27 7.04
N ALA A 42 -9.34 0.98 6.79
CA ALA A 42 -9.24 -0.04 7.82
C ALA A 42 -7.78 -0.28 8.25
N GLU A 43 -6.83 -0.21 7.31
CA GLU A 43 -5.40 -0.25 7.64
C GLU A 43 -4.95 0.98 8.43
N ASP A 44 -5.48 2.16 8.12
CA ASP A 44 -5.20 3.39 8.86
C ASP A 44 -5.73 3.32 10.30
N ALA A 45 -6.91 2.75 10.51
CA ALA A 45 -7.45 2.48 11.85
C ALA A 45 -6.56 1.49 12.64
N LEU A 46 -6.10 0.42 11.99
CA LEU A 46 -5.18 -0.55 12.59
C LEU A 46 -3.84 0.10 12.96
N LYS A 47 -3.31 0.99 12.11
CA LYS A 47 -2.10 1.78 12.38
C LYS A 47 -2.29 2.70 13.58
N ALA A 48 -3.42 3.40 13.68
CA ALA A 48 -3.72 4.25 14.81
C ALA A 48 -3.79 3.46 16.12
N TRP A 49 -4.45 2.30 16.09
CA TRP A 49 -4.48 1.37 17.23
C TRP A 49 -3.08 0.91 17.65
N ALA A 50 -2.22 0.51 16.70
CA ALA A 50 -0.85 0.09 17.00
C ALA A 50 -0.02 1.22 17.62
N LYS A 51 -0.16 2.46 17.13
CA LYS A 51 0.49 3.64 17.69
C LYS A 51 0.04 3.95 19.12
N GLU A 52 -1.25 3.80 19.40
CA GLU A 52 -1.79 4.01 20.75
C GLU A 52 -1.25 2.98 21.74
N LEU A 53 -1.10 1.71 21.32
CA LEU A 53 -0.46 0.68 22.15
C LEU A 53 1.02 0.97 22.41
N ALA A 54 1.75 1.41 21.38
CA ALA A 54 3.13 1.84 21.55
C ALA A 54 3.26 3.02 22.52
N ARG A 55 2.34 4.00 22.44
CA ARG A 55 2.28 5.15 23.36
C ARG A 55 2.05 4.72 24.82
N ARG A 56 1.30 3.64 25.03
CA ARG A 56 1.05 3.04 26.37
C ARG A 56 2.20 2.15 26.86
N GLY A 57 3.26 1.97 26.08
CA GLY A 57 4.37 1.08 26.41
C GLY A 57 4.01 -0.41 26.30
N VAL A 58 2.92 -0.75 25.59
CA VAL A 58 2.53 -2.15 25.39
C VAL A 58 3.32 -2.72 24.21
N PRO A 59 4.13 -3.77 24.41
CA PRO A 59 4.86 -4.39 23.31
C PRO A 59 3.88 -5.08 22.35
N LEU A 60 3.96 -4.74 21.06
CA LEU A 60 3.09 -5.28 20.03
C LEU A 60 3.81 -6.35 19.21
N HIS A 61 3.42 -7.61 19.39
CA HIS A 61 3.94 -8.71 18.57
C HIS A 61 3.27 -8.72 17.19
N PRO A 62 3.97 -9.08 16.10
CA PRO A 62 3.37 -9.20 14.76
C PRO A 62 2.12 -10.08 14.70
N SER A 63 2.05 -11.15 15.51
CA SER A 63 0.85 -12.00 15.59
C SER A 63 -0.38 -11.27 16.10
N ALA A 64 -0.24 -10.33 17.05
CA ALA A 64 -1.35 -9.53 17.54
C ALA A 64 -1.89 -8.59 16.46
N VAL A 65 -1.01 -8.05 15.61
CA VAL A 65 -1.40 -7.25 14.44
C VAL A 65 -2.18 -8.11 13.43
N ALA A 66 -1.70 -9.34 13.15
CA ALA A 66 -2.39 -10.26 12.26
C ALA A 66 -3.78 -10.66 12.80
N GLN A 67 -3.89 -10.90 14.10
CA GLN A 67 -5.15 -11.23 14.76
C GLN A 67 -6.14 -10.07 14.66
N GLN A 68 -5.72 -8.85 14.97
CA GLN A 68 -6.57 -7.68 14.89
C GLN A 68 -7.00 -7.39 13.45
N ALA A 69 -6.09 -7.54 12.49
CA ALA A 69 -6.43 -7.38 11.07
C ALA A 69 -7.39 -8.48 10.58
N SER A 70 -7.28 -9.71 11.09
CA SER A 70 -8.23 -10.79 10.82
C SER A 70 -9.61 -10.47 11.41
N ALA A 71 -9.67 -9.92 12.62
CA ALA A 71 -10.90 -9.47 13.25
C ALA A 71 -11.60 -8.37 12.44
N ILE A 72 -10.86 -7.38 11.94
CA ILE A 72 -11.40 -6.29 11.12
C ILE A 72 -11.89 -6.80 9.76
N SER A 73 -11.13 -7.71 9.12
CA SER A 73 -11.47 -8.23 7.78
C SER A 73 -12.53 -9.33 7.78
N GLY A 74 -12.84 -9.92 8.94
CA GLY A 74 -13.73 -11.08 9.09
C GLY A 74 -13.18 -12.36 8.47
N LYS A 75 -11.89 -12.40 8.12
CA LYS A 75 -11.24 -13.52 7.41
C LYS A 75 -9.84 -13.74 7.98
N PRO A 76 -9.29 -14.97 7.91
CA PRO A 76 -7.92 -15.20 8.29
C PRO A 76 -6.98 -14.44 7.35
N ILE A 77 -6.06 -13.67 7.93
CA ILE A 77 -5.01 -12.98 7.20
C ILE A 77 -3.81 -13.89 6.98
N GLY A 78 -3.22 -13.84 5.77
CA GLY A 78 -2.05 -14.63 5.42
C GLY A 78 -0.79 -14.25 6.21
N GLU A 79 0.09 -15.22 6.40
CA GLU A 79 1.31 -15.11 7.23
C GLU A 79 2.18 -13.88 6.92
N HIS A 80 2.45 -13.62 5.64
CA HIS A 80 3.31 -12.51 5.22
C HIS A 80 2.62 -11.14 5.18
N TRP A 81 1.33 -11.06 5.53
CA TRP A 81 0.57 -9.83 5.40
C TRP A 81 1.09 -8.74 6.34
N VAL A 82 1.47 -9.07 7.58
CA VAL A 82 1.99 -8.08 8.54
C VAL A 82 3.30 -7.46 8.04
N HIS A 83 4.15 -8.24 7.38
CA HIS A 83 5.35 -7.71 6.73
C HIS A 83 4.98 -6.68 5.65
N ARG A 84 4.03 -7.03 4.75
CA ARG A 84 3.57 -6.11 3.69
C ARG A 84 2.84 -4.89 4.25
N PHE A 85 2.14 -5.02 5.37
CA PHE A 85 1.53 -3.91 6.08
C PHE A 85 2.60 -2.92 6.57
N ARG A 86 3.67 -3.41 7.21
CA ARG A 86 4.81 -2.58 7.63
C ARG A 86 5.52 -1.89 6.46
N THR A 87 5.68 -2.56 5.32
CA THR A 87 6.27 -1.94 4.12
C THR A 87 5.40 -0.79 3.57
N ARG A 88 4.07 -0.90 3.70
CA ARG A 88 3.14 0.17 3.27
C ARG A 88 3.02 1.29 4.30
N HIS A 89 3.31 1.01 5.56
CA HIS A 89 3.20 1.93 6.70
C HIS A 89 4.50 1.95 7.50
N PRO A 90 5.56 2.61 6.99
CA PRO A 90 6.80 2.80 7.74
C PRO A 90 6.59 3.62 9.02
#